data_AF-A0A950A7E2-F1
#
_entry.id   AF-A0A950A7E2-F1
#
_cell.length_a   1.000
_cell.length_b   1.000
_cell.length_c   1.000
_cell.angle_alpha   90.00
_cell.angle_beta   90.00
_cell.angle_gamma   90.00
#
_symmetry.space_group_name_H-M   'P 1'
#
loop_
_entity.id
_entity.type
_entity.pdbx_description
1 polymer ?
#
loop_
_entity_poly.entity_id
_entity_poly.type
_entity_poly.pdbx_seq_one_letter_code
_entity_poly.pdbx_strand_id
1 'polypeptide(L)' 'MLDAGGVVIRYGQLYGPGTYYETEKPDPPRVHVDDAARRTVPILEAPPGIIEIVE' A
#
# COMPACT_ATOMS: atom_id res chain seq x y z
N MET A 1 -6.46 14.42 -13.10
CA MET A 1 -5.52 15.11 -12.21
C MET A 1 -6.05 14.92 -10.80
N LEU A 2 -5.20 14.65 -9.80
CA LEU A 2 -5.62 14.73 -8.40
C LEU A 2 -5.60 16.21 -8.05
N ASP A 3 -6.70 16.91 -8.25
CA ASP A 3 -6.80 18.37 -8.03
C ASP A 3 -6.54 18.80 -6.56
N ALA A 4 -6.36 17.83 -5.66
CA ALA A 4 -6.11 18.04 -4.23
C ALA A 4 -4.62 18.20 -3.84
N GLY A 5 -3.66 18.08 -4.77
CA GLY A 5 -2.23 18.26 -4.45
C GLY A 5 -1.67 17.27 -3.43
N GLY A 6 -2.27 16.08 -3.33
CA GLY A 6 -1.87 15.03 -2.40
C GLY A 6 -1.31 13.78 -3.10
N VAL A 7 -0.87 12.82 -2.30
CA VAL A 7 -0.47 11.49 -2.75
C VAL A 7 -1.65 10.52 -2.67
N VAL A 8 -1.80 9.69 -3.69
CA VAL A 8 -2.67 8.51 -3.67
C VAL A 8 -1.80 7.28 -3.61
N ILE A 9 -1.95 6.52 -2.52
CA ILE A 9 -1.26 5.27 -2.32
C ILE A 9 -2.19 4.13 -2.77
N ARG A 10 -1.72 3.32 -3.72
CA ARG A 10 -2.42 2.12 -4.19
C ARG A 10 -1.68 0.88 -3.67
N TYR A 11 -2.34 0.14 -2.79
CA TYR A 11 -1.79 -1.12 -2.31
C TYR A 11 -2.19 -2.25 -3.26
N GLY A 12 -1.32 -3.26 -3.39
CA GLY A 12 -1.77 -4.59 -3.78
C GLY A 12 -2.71 -5.19 -2.73
N GLN A 13 -3.18 -6.42 -2.96
CA GLN A 13 -3.94 -7.16 -1.96
C GLN A 13 -3.14 -7.26 -0.65
N LEU A 14 -3.75 -6.83 0.46
CA LEU A 14 -3.14 -6.92 1.79
C LEU A 14 -3.23 -8.35 2.32
N TYR A 15 -2.12 -8.84 2.86
CA TYR A 15 -2.06 -10.12 3.55
C TYR A 15 -1.21 -10.02 4.83
N GLY A 16 -1.35 -10.99 5.73
CA GLY A 16 -0.75 -10.97 7.07
C GLY A 16 -1.77 -10.72 8.19
N PRO A 17 -1.33 -10.69 9.45
CA PRO A 17 -2.21 -10.69 10.63
C PRO A 17 -3.30 -9.61 10.59
N GLY A 18 -4.55 -9.98 10.88
CA GLY A 18 -5.68 -9.05 10.92
C GLY A 18 -6.18 -8.54 9.56
N THR A 19 -5.70 -9.12 8.46
CA THR A 19 -6.25 -8.90 7.11
C THR A 19 -7.24 -10.00 6.73
N TYR A 20 -7.86 -9.93 5.55
CA TYR A 20 -8.64 -11.06 5.04
C TYR A 20 -7.78 -12.29 4.74
N TYR A 21 -6.53 -12.08 4.28
CA TYR A 21 -5.56 -13.13 3.97
C TYR A 21 -4.52 -13.24 5.10
N GLU A 22 -4.93 -13.73 6.27
CA GLU A 22 -4.05 -13.75 7.45
C GLU A 22 -2.88 -14.71 7.32
N THR A 23 -3.14 -15.93 6.86
CA THR A 23 -2.18 -17.02 6.76
C THR A 23 -1.89 -17.45 5.32
N GLU A 24 -2.75 -17.03 4.38
CA GLU A 24 -2.63 -17.35 2.97
C GLU A 24 -2.02 -16.17 2.21
N LYS A 25 -1.33 -16.48 1.12
CA LYS A 25 -0.75 -15.46 0.25
C LYS A 25 -1.62 -15.31 -1.00
N PRO A 26 -2.29 -14.17 -1.23
CA PRO A 26 -3.13 -13.97 -2.41
C PRO A 26 -2.30 -13.91 -3.69
N ASP A 27 -2.97 -13.95 -4.84
CA ASP A 27 -2.33 -13.73 -6.12
C ASP A 27 -1.78 -12.28 -6.23
N PRO A 28 -0.63 -12.06 -6.88
CA PRO A 28 -0.12 -10.71 -7.13
C PRO A 28 -1.10 -9.88 -7.99
N PRO A 29 -1.10 -8.54 -7.86
CA PRO A 29 -0.26 -7.74 -6.97
C PRO A 29 -0.74 -7.76 -5.51
N ARG A 30 0.21 -7.90 -4.58
CA ARG A 30 -0.04 -8.02 -3.13
C ARG A 30 1.07 -7.36 -2.31
N VAL A 31 0.83 -7.14 -1.02
CA VAL A 31 1.84 -6.65 -0.07
C VAL A 31 1.48 -7.09 1.36
N HIS A 32 2.50 -7.42 2.17
CA HIS A 32 2.27 -7.73 3.58
C HIS A 32 1.82 -6.48 4.33
N VAL A 33 0.86 -6.59 5.25
CA VAL A 33 0.28 -5.45 5.96
C VAL A 33 1.31 -4.61 6.72
N ASP A 34 2.29 -5.25 7.36
CA ASP A 34 3.37 -4.55 8.06
C ASP A 34 4.29 -3.78 7.09
N ASP A 35 4.54 -4.35 5.90
CA ASP A 35 5.34 -3.69 4.88
C ASP A 35 4.61 -2.52 4.23
N ALA A 36 3.30 -2.66 4.02
CA ALA A 36 2.44 -1.57 3.61
C ALA A 36 2.55 -0.41 4.62
N ALA A 37 2.28 -0.67 5.90
CA ALA A 37 2.32 0.34 6.95
C ALA A 37 3.69 1.05 7.05
N ARG A 38 4.78 0.27 7.03
CA ARG A 38 6.15 0.81 7.08
C ARG A 38 6.47 1.73 5.90
N ARG A 39 5.98 1.41 4.70
CA ARG A 39 6.23 2.20 3.47
C ARG A 39 5.29 3.40 3.35
N THR A 40 4.11 3.37 3.96
CA THR A 40 3.14 4.47 3.93
C THR A 40 3.70 5.74 4.56
N VAL A 41 4.34 5.63 5.73
CA VAL A 41 4.81 6.79 6.52
C VAL A 41 5.71 7.74 5.71
N PRO A 42 6.81 7.29 5.08
CA PRO A 42 7.66 8.19 4.30
C PRO A 42 6.98 8.74 3.04
N ILE A 43 5.95 8.09 2.50
CA ILE A 43 5.23 8.55 1.30
C ILE A 43 4.37 9.78 1.60
N LEU A 44 3.97 10.00 2.85
CA LEU A 44 3.19 11.18 3.24
C LEU A 44 3.94 12.50 2.95
N GLU A 45 5.27 12.45 2.87
CA GLU A 45 6.13 13.60 2.54
C GLU A 45 6.50 13.67 1.04
N ALA A 46 6.05 12.71 0.23
CA ALA A 46 6.39 12.65 -1.18
C ALA A 46 5.65 13.71 -2.01
N PRO A 47 6.20 14.11 -3.17
CA PRO A 47 5.49 14.98 -4.11
C PRO A 47 4.12 14.39 -4.52
N PRO A 48 3.14 15.24 -4.86
CA PRO A 48 1.81 14.78 -5.26
C PRO A 48 1.88 13.80 -6.44
N GLY A 49 1.09 12.73 -6.37
CA GLY A 49 1.14 11.69 -7.38
C GLY A 49 0.48 10.38 -6.95
N ILE A 50 0.64 9.37 -7.79
CA ILE A 50 0.19 7.99 -7.50
C ILE A 50 1.43 7.16 -7.20
N ILE A 51 1.43 6.47 -6.07
CA ILE A 51 2.50 5.57 -5.66
C ILE A 51 1.89 4.21 -5.37
N GLU A 52 2.48 3.17 -5.95
CA GLU A 52 2.05 1.78 -5.74
C GLU A 52 2.92 1.10 -4.68
N ILE A 53 2.29 0.41 -3.73
CA ILE A 53 2.95 -0.46 -2.76
C ILE A 53 2.51 -1.90 -3.02
N VAL A 54 3.44 -2.66 -3.58
CA VAL A 54 3.37 -4.10 -3.84
C VAL A 54 4.69 -4.75 -3.38
N GLU A 55 4.73 -6.08 -3.19
CA GLU A 55 5.96 -6.86 -2.96
C GLU A 55 7.07 -6.58 -3.97
#